data_AF-A0A438JSX8-F1
#
_entry.id   AF-A0A438JSX8-F1
#
_cell.length_a   1.000
_cell.length_b   1.000
_cell.length_c   1.000
_cell.angle_alpha   90.00
_cell.angle_beta   90.00
_cell.angle_gamma   90.00
#
_symmetry.space_group_name_H-M   'P 1'
#
loop_
_entity.id
_entity.type
_entity.pdbx_description
1 polymer ?
#
loop_
_entity_poly.entity_id
_entity_poly.type
_entity_poly.pdbx_seq_one_letter_code
_entity_poly.pdbx_strand_id
1 'polypeptide(L)'
;MLIASLVIFSVVQIYYISSANMDGTDDDCEKLGWKKLHEYNPAQRRWKYLSTLAAGNAMQEDGLPFEDELEDEEDYYPSLPFAALFSCFKAKGLKVTCLLCYCSEGDNIPDAFNLADAACKLLELSPQNFHGELETFPIFPPLPPNKKNINKNLSMS
;
A
#
# COMPACT_ATOMS: atom_id res chain seq x y z
N MET A 1 0.49 4.52 -13.96
CA MET A 1 -0.01 4.98 -12.64
C MET A 1 0.58 4.04 -11.61
N LEU A 2 1.25 4.58 -10.60
CA LEU A 2 1.87 3.77 -9.54
C LEU A 2 0.99 3.91 -8.29
N ILE A 3 0.47 2.77 -7.80
CA ILE A 3 -0.42 2.74 -6.63
C ILE A 3 0.42 2.39 -5.42
N ALA A 4 0.41 3.27 -4.41
CA ALA A 4 0.91 2.96 -3.08
C ALA A 4 -0.29 2.75 -2.16
N SER A 5 -0.39 1.56 -1.57
CA SER A 5 -1.45 1.16 -0.64
C SER A 5 -0.95 1.27 0.80
N LEU A 6 -1.63 2.05 1.65
CA LEU A 6 -1.32 2.18 3.09
C LEU A 6 -2.58 1.99 3.93
N VAL A 7 -2.43 1.32 5.08
CA VAL A 7 -3.49 0.75 5.94
C VAL A 7 -3.50 1.51 7.28
N ILE A 8 -4.57 2.26 7.62
CA ILE A 8 -4.77 3.01 8.89
C ILE A 8 -6.28 3.09 9.23
N PHE A 9 -6.74 3.07 10.51
CA PHE A 9 -8.05 2.71 11.17
C PHE A 9 -9.48 3.34 10.93
N SER A 10 -10.50 2.45 10.71
CA SER A 10 -12.01 2.46 10.57
C SER A 10 -12.89 3.18 9.48
N VAL A 11 -13.87 2.41 8.94
CA VAL A 11 -14.93 2.61 7.90
C VAL A 11 -14.47 2.28 6.47
N VAL A 12 -15.32 1.53 5.73
CA VAL A 12 -15.22 1.10 4.30
C VAL A 12 -15.11 2.28 3.30
N GLN A 13 -14.72 3.45 3.78
CA GLN A 13 -14.45 4.63 3.01
C GLN A 13 -13.01 4.56 2.49
N ILE A 14 -12.87 4.59 1.17
CA ILE A 14 -11.57 4.81 0.53
C ILE A 14 -11.25 6.30 0.62
N TYR A 15 -10.04 6.59 1.07
CA TYR A 15 -9.43 7.90 1.03
C TYR A 15 -8.36 7.93 -0.04
N TYR A 16 -8.13 9.10 -0.63
CA TYR A 16 -7.13 9.24 -1.67
C TYR A 16 -6.32 10.53 -1.56
N ILE A 17 -5.10 10.49 -2.10
CA ILE A 17 -4.38 11.68 -2.57
C ILE A 17 -3.85 11.40 -3.96
N SER A 18 -3.92 12.38 -4.85
CA SER A 18 -3.46 12.25 -6.24
C SER A 18 -2.49 13.34 -6.61
N SER A 19 -1.61 13.04 -7.56
CA SER A 19 -0.78 14.04 -8.23
C SER A 19 -1.49 14.73 -9.40
N ALA A 20 -2.75 14.37 -9.71
CA ALA A 20 -3.52 14.95 -10.80
C ALA A 20 -3.67 16.47 -10.64
N ASN A 21 -4.03 16.91 -9.43
CA ASN A 21 -4.12 18.32 -9.06
C ASN A 21 -3.13 18.68 -7.94
N MET A 22 -2.81 19.97 -7.82
CA MET A 22 -1.82 20.45 -6.84
C MET A 22 -2.26 20.23 -5.39
N ASP A 23 -3.56 20.37 -5.14
CA ASP A 23 -4.23 20.24 -3.84
C ASP A 23 -4.52 18.78 -3.44
N GLY A 24 -4.16 17.83 -4.30
CA GLY A 24 -4.31 16.39 -4.05
C GLY A 24 -5.63 15.79 -4.55
N THR A 25 -6.52 16.59 -5.17
CA THR A 25 -7.80 16.11 -5.73
C THR A 25 -7.63 15.35 -7.05
N ASP A 26 -8.65 14.56 -7.40
CA ASP A 26 -8.72 13.76 -8.62
C ASP A 26 -10.18 13.46 -8.99
N ASP A 27 -10.63 13.97 -10.13
CA ASP A 27 -12.00 13.82 -10.62
C ASP A 27 -12.43 12.36 -10.74
N ASP A 28 -11.52 11.45 -11.09
CA ASP A 28 -11.85 10.04 -11.28
C ASP A 28 -12.07 9.35 -9.92
N CYS A 29 -11.32 9.76 -8.89
CA CYS A 29 -11.55 9.30 -7.52
C CYS A 29 -12.86 9.88 -6.94
N GLU A 30 -13.19 11.13 -7.26
CA GLU A 30 -14.45 11.76 -6.80
C GLU A 30 -15.69 11.12 -7.43
N LYS A 31 -15.64 10.77 -8.72
CA LYS A 31 -16.72 10.02 -9.41
C LYS A 31 -16.97 8.66 -8.76
N LEU A 32 -15.93 8.02 -8.21
CA LEU A 32 -16.03 6.75 -7.48
C LEU A 32 -16.56 6.93 -6.04
N GLY A 33 -16.85 8.16 -5.62
CA GLY A 33 -17.38 8.49 -4.30
C GLY A 33 -16.33 8.44 -3.19
N TRP A 34 -15.04 8.50 -3.55
CA TRP A 34 -13.94 8.48 -2.58
C TRP A 34 -13.64 9.86 -2.05
N LYS A 35 -13.07 9.92 -0.84
CA LYS A 35 -12.78 11.19 -0.17
C LYS A 35 -11.30 11.53 -0.29
N LYS A 36 -10.98 12.78 -0.60
CA LYS A 36 -9.61 13.26 -0.49
C LYS A 36 -9.15 13.14 0.97
N LEU A 37 -7.91 12.73 1.21
CA LEU A 37 -7.30 12.81 2.53
C LEU A 37 -7.30 14.28 2.98
N HIS A 38 -7.97 14.54 4.09
CA HIS A 38 -8.20 15.90 4.57
C HIS A 38 -6.88 16.51 5.08
N GLU A 39 -6.06 15.68 5.68
CA GLU A 39 -4.77 15.96 6.32
C GLU A 39 -3.66 16.28 5.30
N TYR A 40 -3.91 16.02 4.01
CA TYR A 40 -2.98 16.46 2.97
C TYR A 40 -3.10 17.98 2.76
N ASN A 41 -2.07 18.68 3.24
CA ASN A 41 -1.88 20.11 3.03
C ASN A 41 -0.46 20.37 2.47
N PRO A 42 -0.32 20.73 1.17
CA PRO A 42 0.99 20.96 0.56
C PRO A 42 1.73 22.18 1.15
N ALA A 43 1.03 23.07 1.87
CA ALA A 43 1.64 24.22 2.53
C ALA A 43 2.21 23.88 3.93
N GLN A 44 1.84 22.73 4.50
CA GLN A 44 2.32 22.30 5.81
C GLN A 44 3.81 21.96 5.77
N ARG A 45 4.50 22.18 6.90
CA ARG A 45 5.95 22.03 7.05
C ARG A 45 6.50 20.71 6.50
N ARG A 46 6.02 19.54 6.98
CA ARG A 46 6.57 18.24 6.55
C ARG A 46 6.26 17.92 5.08
N TRP A 47 5.04 18.21 4.59
CA TRP A 47 4.72 18.02 3.16
C TRP A 47 5.60 18.89 2.25
N LYS A 48 5.86 20.13 2.65
CA LYS A 48 6.77 21.05 1.93
C LYS A 48 8.22 20.56 1.98
N TYR A 49 8.67 20.05 3.13
CA TYR A 49 9.98 19.44 3.28
C TYR A 49 10.14 18.24 2.33
N LEU A 50 9.22 17.28 2.36
CA LEU A 50 9.24 16.12 1.47
C LEU A 50 9.24 16.52 -0.01
N SER A 51 8.46 17.53 -0.39
CA SER A 51 8.42 18.04 -1.77
C SER A 51 9.75 18.68 -2.19
N THR A 52 10.40 19.42 -1.28
CA THR A 52 11.69 20.07 -1.53
C THR A 52 12.82 19.03 -1.64
N LEU A 53 12.81 18.04 -0.74
CA LEU A 53 13.73 16.90 -0.75
C LEU A 53 13.59 16.10 -2.05
N ALA A 54 12.35 15.78 -2.44
CA ALA A 54 12.03 15.05 -3.67
C ALA A 54 12.44 15.82 -4.94
N ALA A 55 12.41 17.15 -4.92
CA ALA A 55 12.88 17.99 -6.03
C ALA A 55 14.42 18.06 -6.15
N GLY A 56 15.16 17.43 -5.22
CA GLY A 56 16.63 17.49 -5.20
C GLY A 56 17.18 18.81 -4.65
N ASN A 57 16.34 19.63 -4.02
CA ASN A 57 16.69 20.94 -3.48
C ASN A 57 16.98 20.91 -1.97
N ALA A 58 17.39 19.75 -1.44
CA ALA A 58 17.63 19.60 -0.01
C ALA A 58 18.78 20.53 0.44
N MET A 59 18.47 21.51 1.30
CA MET A 59 19.49 22.15 2.13
C MET A 59 20.06 21.13 3.12
N GLN A 60 21.33 21.31 3.51
CA GLN A 60 22.00 20.55 4.57
C GLN A 60 21.07 20.31 5.77
N GLU A 61 21.06 19.08 6.29
CA GLU A 61 20.31 18.59 7.46
C GLU A 61 20.67 19.28 8.80
N ASP A 62 21.22 20.50 8.78
CA ASP A 62 21.54 21.22 10.01
C ASP A 62 20.25 21.75 10.64
N GLY A 63 19.71 20.97 11.58
CA GLY A 63 18.75 21.44 12.57
C GLY A 63 17.29 21.18 12.25
N LEU A 64 16.95 20.05 11.64
CA LEU A 64 15.54 19.66 11.61
C LEU A 64 15.13 19.16 13.00
N PRO A 65 14.12 19.77 13.67
CA PRO A 65 13.69 19.38 15.00
C PRO A 65 12.77 18.15 14.90
N PHE A 66 13.34 17.01 14.48
CA PHE A 66 12.57 15.76 14.32
C PHE A 66 12.45 14.96 15.62
N GLU A 67 13.31 15.20 16.60
CA GLU A 67 13.46 14.29 17.74
C GLU A 67 12.78 14.77 19.03
N ASP A 68 12.53 16.09 19.21
CA ASP A 68 12.16 16.63 20.54
C ASP A 68 10.88 17.48 20.60
N GLU A 69 10.26 17.86 19.47
CA GLU A 69 8.93 18.47 19.47
C GLU A 69 7.90 17.35 19.39
N LEU A 70 7.02 17.27 20.40
CA LEU A 70 5.79 16.46 20.40
C LEU A 70 5.30 16.26 18.96
N GLU A 71 5.12 15.02 18.51
CA GLU A 71 4.54 14.76 17.19
C GLU A 71 3.24 15.55 17.08
N ASP A 72 3.30 16.72 16.46
CA ASP A 72 2.11 17.49 16.15
C ASP A 72 1.22 16.55 15.33
N GLU A 73 -0.05 16.39 15.72
CA GLU A 73 -0.97 15.45 15.05
C GLU A 73 -1.02 15.71 13.53
N GLU A 74 -0.79 16.96 13.12
CA GLU A 74 -0.68 17.39 11.73
C GLU A 74 0.43 16.64 10.96
N ASP A 75 1.50 16.31 11.65
CA ASP A 75 2.77 15.84 11.11
C ASP A 75 2.83 14.29 11.03
N TYR A 76 1.78 13.60 11.48
CA TYR A 76 1.64 12.13 11.44
C TYR A 76 1.67 11.57 10.01
N TYR A 77 0.72 11.95 9.14
CA TYR A 77 0.66 11.44 7.76
C TYR A 77 1.94 11.67 6.96
N PRO A 78 2.54 12.88 6.95
CA PRO A 78 3.77 13.10 6.22
C PRO A 78 5.01 12.42 6.85
N SER A 79 4.92 11.83 8.05
CA SER A 79 6.00 10.98 8.60
C SER A 79 6.02 9.57 7.99
N LEU A 80 4.89 9.13 7.44
CA LEU A 80 4.72 7.76 6.98
C LEU A 80 5.40 7.54 5.61
N PRO A 81 5.90 6.32 5.32
CA PRO A 81 6.67 6.05 4.09
C PRO A 81 5.95 6.37 2.78
N PHE A 82 4.61 6.27 2.75
CA PHE A 82 3.84 6.59 1.55
C PHE A 82 3.98 8.05 1.12
N ALA A 83 4.12 8.98 2.08
CA ALA A 83 4.19 10.40 1.81
C ALA A 83 5.49 10.77 1.09
N ALA A 84 6.61 10.17 1.53
CA ALA A 84 7.90 10.32 0.87
C ALA A 84 7.87 9.76 -0.56
N LEU A 85 7.28 8.58 -0.75
CA LEU A 85 7.15 7.95 -2.06
C LEU A 85 6.26 8.77 -3.01
N PHE A 86 5.10 9.21 -2.52
CA PHE A 86 4.19 10.10 -3.23
C PHE A 86 4.91 11.37 -3.69
N SER A 87 5.65 12.01 -2.80
CA SER A 87 6.38 13.25 -3.09
C SER A 87 7.47 13.03 -4.13
N CYS A 88 8.21 11.92 -4.05
CA CYS A 88 9.22 11.53 -5.03
C CYS A 88 8.63 11.28 -6.42
N PHE A 89 7.52 10.55 -6.52
CA PHE A 89 6.88 10.30 -7.81
C PHE A 89 6.26 11.56 -8.40
N LYS A 90 5.59 12.37 -7.56
CA LYS A 90 5.04 13.67 -7.96
C LYS A 90 6.14 14.61 -8.48
N ALA A 91 7.28 14.71 -7.80
CA ALA A 91 8.41 15.54 -8.22
C ALA A 91 9.03 15.08 -9.57
N LYS A 92 8.97 13.78 -9.86
CA LYS A 92 9.39 13.21 -11.14
C LYS A 92 8.35 13.36 -12.26
N GLY A 93 7.23 14.03 -12.00
CA GLY A 93 6.14 14.20 -12.97
C GLY A 93 5.38 12.90 -13.27
N LEU A 94 5.50 11.89 -12.40
CA LEU A 94 4.74 10.64 -12.54
C LEU A 94 3.33 10.81 -11.98
N LYS A 95 2.34 10.26 -12.69
CA LYS A 95 0.98 10.14 -12.17
C LYS A 95 0.94 9.10 -11.05
N VAL A 96 0.72 9.57 -9.83
CA VAL A 96 0.63 8.76 -8.60
C VAL A 96 -0.68 9.07 -7.87
N THR A 97 -1.37 8.02 -7.46
CA THR A 97 -2.55 8.10 -6.60
C THR A 97 -2.33 7.12 -5.46
N CYS A 98 -2.35 7.63 -4.23
CA CYS A 98 -2.31 6.80 -3.04
C CYS A 98 -3.74 6.54 -2.60
N LEU A 99 -4.09 5.26 -2.42
CA LEU A 99 -5.35 4.84 -1.84
C LEU A 99 -5.09 4.43 -0.41
N LEU A 100 -5.87 4.97 0.51
CA LEU A 100 -5.77 4.70 1.94
C LEU A 100 -7.10 4.14 2.43
N CYS A 101 -7.02 3.12 3.28
CA CYS A 101 -8.19 2.60 3.96
C CYS A 101 -7.98 2.48 5.46
N TYR A 102 -9.04 2.95 6.08
CA TYR A 102 -9.57 2.78 7.41
C TYR A 102 -9.46 1.42 8.19
N CYS A 103 -8.34 0.80 8.60
CA CYS A 103 -8.30 -0.59 9.13
C CYS A 103 -8.29 -0.77 10.66
N SER A 104 -9.29 -1.42 11.27
CA SER A 104 -9.37 -1.64 12.74
C SER A 104 -8.29 -2.60 13.29
N GLU A 105 -8.05 -2.65 14.60
CA GLU A 105 -7.06 -3.57 15.18
C GLU A 105 -7.50 -5.03 15.00
N GLY A 106 -6.62 -5.90 14.49
CA GLY A 106 -6.89 -7.33 14.30
C GLY A 106 -6.71 -7.81 12.86
N ASP A 107 -7.68 -8.57 12.36
CA ASP A 107 -7.67 -9.13 11.00
C ASP A 107 -8.03 -8.06 9.96
N ASN A 108 -7.00 -7.59 9.25
CA ASN A 108 -7.11 -6.55 8.21
C ASN A 108 -7.31 -7.12 6.80
N ILE A 109 -7.52 -8.43 6.66
CA ILE A 109 -7.71 -9.08 5.36
C ILE A 109 -8.90 -8.46 4.59
N PRO A 110 -10.08 -8.22 5.19
CA PRO A 110 -11.20 -7.61 4.48
C PRO A 110 -10.88 -6.21 3.93
N ASP A 111 -10.16 -5.40 4.71
CA ASP A 111 -9.79 -4.05 4.31
C ASP A 111 -8.74 -4.05 3.18
N ALA A 112 -7.82 -5.01 3.19
CA ALA A 112 -6.87 -5.23 2.12
C ALA A 112 -7.58 -5.62 0.80
N PHE A 113 -8.58 -6.49 0.86
CA PHE A 113 -9.40 -6.83 -0.32
C PHE A 113 -10.21 -5.63 -0.81
N ASN A 114 -10.77 -4.82 0.09
CA ASN A 114 -11.48 -3.60 -0.28
C ASN A 114 -10.55 -2.60 -0.99
N LEU A 115 -9.31 -2.43 -0.50
CA LEU A 115 -8.32 -1.56 -1.13
C LEU A 115 -7.86 -2.09 -2.49
N ALA A 116 -7.72 -3.40 -2.63
CA ALA A 116 -7.39 -4.06 -3.90
C ALA A 116 -8.52 -3.89 -4.93
N ASP A 117 -9.79 -4.03 -4.52
CA ASP A 117 -10.94 -3.79 -5.38
C ASP A 117 -11.05 -2.31 -5.78
N ALA A 118 -10.77 -1.38 -4.87
CA ALA A 118 -10.67 0.04 -5.19
C ALA A 118 -9.58 0.32 -6.23
N ALA A 119 -8.38 -0.26 -6.06
CA ALA A 119 -7.31 -0.15 -7.04
C ALA A 119 -7.72 -0.69 -8.42
N CYS A 120 -8.43 -1.82 -8.46
CA CYS A 120 -8.96 -2.39 -9.70
C CYS A 120 -9.97 -1.43 -10.36
N LYS A 121 -10.91 -0.87 -9.60
CA LYS A 121 -11.88 0.12 -10.09
C LYS A 121 -11.21 1.36 -10.67
N LEU A 122 -10.20 1.91 -9.99
CA LEU A 122 -9.46 3.09 -10.48
C LEU A 122 -8.70 2.79 -11.78
N LEU A 123 -8.20 1.57 -11.93
CA LEU A 123 -7.48 1.11 -13.12
C LEU A 123 -8.40 0.57 -14.22
N GLU A 124 -9.71 0.55 -14.00
CA GLU A 124 -10.70 -0.11 -14.88
C GLU A 124 -10.37 -1.58 -15.16
N LEU A 125 -9.71 -2.25 -14.20
CA LEU A 125 -9.36 -3.67 -14.28
C LEU A 125 -10.47 -4.51 -13.67
N SER A 126 -10.79 -5.63 -14.32
CA SER A 126 -11.71 -6.63 -13.75
C SER A 126 -10.97 -7.49 -12.73
N PRO A 127 -11.45 -7.60 -11.47
CA PRO A 127 -10.89 -8.49 -10.46
C PRO A 127 -10.83 -9.96 -10.90
N GLN A 128 -11.72 -10.35 -11.83
CA GLN A 128 -11.84 -11.73 -12.33
C GLN A 128 -10.60 -12.21 -13.11
N ASN A 129 -9.79 -11.26 -13.61
CA ASN A 129 -8.55 -11.55 -14.32
C ASN A 129 -7.37 -11.82 -13.37
N PHE A 130 -7.52 -11.52 -12.08
CA PHE A 130 -6.54 -11.88 -11.05
C PHE A 130 -6.94 -13.21 -10.42
N HIS A 131 -6.88 -14.30 -11.20
CA HIS A 131 -6.77 -15.61 -10.58
C HIS A 131 -5.43 -15.64 -9.87
N GLY A 132 -5.46 -15.49 -8.55
CA GLY A 132 -4.36 -15.95 -7.72
C GLY A 132 -4.20 -17.43 -8.03
N GLU A 133 -3.21 -17.76 -8.85
CA GLU A 133 -2.74 -19.13 -8.95
C GLU A 133 -2.33 -19.46 -7.52
N LEU A 134 -3.17 -20.26 -6.85
CA LEU A 134 -2.76 -21.01 -5.67
C LEU A 134 -1.73 -22.01 -6.18
N GLU A 135 -0.55 -21.50 -6.54
CA GLU A 135 0.71 -22.19 -6.45
C GLU A 135 0.84 -22.50 -4.97
N THR A 136 0.19 -23.61 -4.61
CA THR A 136 0.42 -24.35 -3.39
C THR A 136 1.86 -24.80 -3.49
N PHE A 137 2.80 -23.91 -3.19
CA PHE A 137 4.16 -24.31 -2.90
C PHE A 137 4.06 -25.33 -1.77
N PRO A 138 4.38 -26.60 -2.03
CA PRO A 138 4.34 -27.57 -0.97
C PRO A 138 5.47 -27.21 -0.01
N ILE A 139 5.13 -26.56 1.11
CA ILE A 139 6.06 -26.26 2.22
C ILE A 139 6.65 -27.58 2.79
N PHE A 140 6.10 -28.73 2.41
CA PHE A 140 6.67 -30.04 2.69
C PHE A 140 6.70 -30.90 1.42
N PRO A 141 7.83 -31.51 1.04
CA PRO A 141 7.83 -32.52 -0.01
C PRO A 141 6.88 -33.67 0.39
N PRO A 142 6.13 -34.26 -0.55
CA PRO A 142 5.28 -35.40 -0.26
C PRO A 142 6.12 -36.53 0.34
N LEU A 143 5.67 -37.08 1.46
CA LEU A 143 6.30 -38.23 2.10
C LEU A 143 6.43 -39.37 1.08
N PRO A 144 7.60 -40.03 0.99
CA PRO A 144 7.79 -41.13 0.05
C PRO A 144 6.79 -42.26 0.35
N PRO A 145 6.32 -42.98 -0.69
CA PRO A 145 5.35 -44.04 -0.52
C PRO A 145 5.88 -45.12 0.42
N ASN A 146 5.04 -45.48 1.38
CA ASN A 146 5.29 -46.48 2.41
C ASN A 146 5.58 -47.85 1.75
N LYS A 147 6.85 -48.28 1.73
CA LYS A 147 7.21 -49.64 1.30
C LYS A 147 6.74 -50.65 2.36
N LYS A 148 5.45 -50.99 2.34
CA LYS A 148 4.93 -52.17 3.03
C LYS A 148 4.86 -53.34 2.05
N ASN A 149 5.75 -54.31 2.31
CA ASN A 149 5.67 -55.74 2.00
C ASN A 149 5.81 -56.19 0.53
N ILE A 150 7.06 -56.30 0.08
CA ILE A 150 7.46 -57.41 -0.78
C ILE A 150 8.36 -58.30 0.07
N ASN A 151 7.83 -59.39 0.61
CA ASN A 151 8.56 -60.64 0.91
C ASN A 151 7.59 -61.70 1.43
N LYS A 152 7.26 -62.65 0.54
CA LYS A 152 6.80 -64.03 0.74
C LYS A 152 6.43 -64.50 -0.68
N ASN A 153 7.16 -65.38 -1.36
CA ASN A 153 7.73 -66.64 -0.91
C ASN A 153 8.90 -67.05 -1.81
N LEU A 154 9.98 -67.52 -1.20
CA LEU A 154 10.94 -68.42 -1.84
C LEU A 154 11.23 -69.57 -0.87
N SER A 155 11.21 -70.78 -1.44
CA SER A 155 11.52 -72.11 -0.89
C SER A 155 10.38 -72.92 -0.25
N MET A 156 9.97 -73.97 -0.95
CA MET A 156 10.27 -75.38 -0.63
C MET A 156 10.18 -76.15 -1.96
N SER A 157 11.29 -76.73 -2.41
CA SER A 157 11.57 -78.18 -2.39
C SER A 157 10.92 -78.90 -3.57
#